data_AF-A0A0G4KZ49-F1
#
_entry.id   AF-A0A0G4KZ49-F1
#
_cell.length_a   1.000
_cell.length_b   1.000
_cell.length_c   1.000
_cell.angle_alpha   90.00
_cell.angle_beta   90.00
_cell.angle_gamma   90.00
#
_symmetry.space_group_name_H-M   'P 1'
#
loop_
_entity.id
_entity.type
_entity.pdbx_description
1 polymer ?
#
loop_
_entity_poly.entity_id
_entity_poly.type
_entity_poly.pdbx_seq_one_letter_code
_entity_poly.pdbx_strand_id
1 'polypeptide(L)'
;MAVPSELTRTETLSHLAISGAALIILANTFTGEGEPLIASLALSTLAFSLAYCMVRWLGPTFIKAGFKGKDLSKAHQPLIPECMGAVCAAVYLLVIIVFIPFPFYKDIVAATSGGGNRDVVLHVEHVQQGRFLHRFPHSKLASYLSAIISLQTTALLGIGDDLFDIRWRHKWWIPGLASIPILVVYFVDFGVTSICLVVSLLLALNDALYLLTPYPHPATDSHLFSLYLLLPWIGVSAALLCHNWYPARVFVGDTYCYFSGMVFATVGILGHFSKTLGLLLVPQLANFLYSTPQLFGLVPCPRHRLPRFVARTGLLEPSVTPWPRDAQPHPLVARALRLLARLRLLALRVRDDDPASIETTSNLTLLNLWLVWRGPLREDRLAWEVTLLQLAVGLFGLFVRHRLALLIFKEDNWVFSTTAV
;
A
#
# COMPACT_ATOMS: atom_id res chain seq x y z
N MET A 1 -0.07 24.29 -17.47
CA MET A 1 -0.82 25.09 -16.47
C MET A 1 -0.19 24.82 -15.12
N ALA A 2 0.13 25.86 -14.34
CA ALA A 2 0.63 25.67 -12.98
C ALA A 2 -0.46 24.97 -12.14
N VAL A 3 -0.08 23.97 -11.35
CA VAL A 3 -1.00 23.37 -10.38
C VAL A 3 -1.34 24.49 -9.38
N PRO A 4 -2.61 24.91 -9.23
CA PRO A 4 -2.94 25.98 -8.31
C PRO A 4 -2.56 25.55 -6.90
N SER A 5 -1.86 26.42 -6.16
CA SER A 5 -1.45 26.14 -4.78
C SER A 5 -2.54 26.43 -3.77
N GLU A 6 -3.51 27.26 -4.15
CA GLU A 6 -4.57 27.70 -3.25
C GLU A 6 -5.73 26.69 -3.23
N LEU A 7 -6.30 26.56 -2.03
CA LEU A 7 -7.56 25.85 -1.82
C LEU A 7 -8.70 26.78 -2.19
N THR A 8 -9.72 26.24 -2.84
CA THR A 8 -10.97 26.95 -3.07
C THR A 8 -11.68 27.22 -1.73
N ARG A 9 -12.56 28.24 -1.69
CA ARG A 9 -13.34 28.54 -0.47
C ARG A 9 -14.14 27.32 0.02
N THR A 10 -14.70 26.56 -0.90
CA THR A 10 -15.46 25.34 -0.60
C THR A 10 -14.58 24.25 -0.01
N GLU A 11 -13.38 24.02 -0.56
CA GLU A 11 -12.41 23.06 0.01
C GLU A 11 -11.99 23.50 1.41
N THR A 12 -11.60 24.77 1.58
CA THR A 12 -11.18 25.31 2.89
C THR A 12 -12.28 25.14 3.95
N LEU A 13 -13.52 25.50 3.64
CA LEU A 13 -14.65 25.33 4.57
C LEU A 13 -14.92 23.85 4.87
N SER A 14 -14.85 22.98 3.87
CA SER A 14 -15.08 21.53 4.05
C SER A 14 -14.01 20.91 4.95
N HIS A 15 -12.74 21.23 4.70
CA HIS A 15 -11.61 20.74 5.49
C HIS A 15 -11.62 21.30 6.92
N LEU A 16 -12.00 22.57 7.12
CA LEU A 16 -12.18 23.14 8.46
C LEU A 16 -13.32 22.45 9.22
N ALA A 17 -14.47 22.24 8.57
CA ALA A 17 -15.62 21.56 9.19
C ALA A 17 -15.28 20.11 9.58
N ILE A 18 -14.67 19.35 8.68
CA ILE A 18 -14.27 17.96 8.92
C ILE A 18 -13.19 17.87 10.01
N SER A 19 -12.21 18.77 10.00
CA SER A 19 -11.16 18.79 11.02
C SER A 19 -11.72 19.20 12.39
N GLY A 20 -12.62 20.18 12.43
CA GLY A 20 -13.32 20.59 13.66
C GLY A 20 -14.15 19.46 14.25
N ALA A 21 -14.93 18.75 13.43
CA ALA A 21 -15.71 17.59 13.86
C ALA A 21 -14.80 16.47 14.39
N ALA A 22 -13.70 16.17 13.70
CA ALA A 22 -12.76 15.14 14.14
C ALA A 22 -12.04 15.51 15.46
N LEU A 23 -11.68 16.78 15.66
CA LEU A 23 -11.11 17.26 16.93
C LEU A 23 -12.12 17.16 18.09
N ILE A 24 -13.40 17.46 17.85
CA ILE A 24 -14.45 17.30 18.85
C ILE A 24 -14.62 15.82 19.23
N ILE A 25 -14.68 14.92 18.24
CA ILE A 25 -14.74 13.48 18.50
C ILE A 25 -13.52 13.03 19.30
N LEU A 26 -12.31 13.46 18.90
CA LEU A 26 -11.07 13.13 19.60
C LEU A 26 -11.06 13.66 21.04
N ALA A 27 -11.51 14.88 21.28
CA ALA A 27 -11.64 15.44 22.63
C ALA A 27 -12.61 14.62 23.49
N ASN A 28 -13.74 14.18 22.93
CA ASN A 28 -14.71 13.34 23.62
C ASN A 28 -14.16 11.94 23.94
N THR A 29 -13.18 11.43 23.18
CA THR A 29 -12.54 10.15 23.53
C THR A 29 -11.74 10.20 24.82
N PHE A 30 -11.26 11.38 25.24
CA PHE A 30 -10.57 11.54 26.53
C PHE A 30 -11.51 11.57 27.73
N THR A 31 -12.80 11.90 27.53
CA THR A 31 -13.79 12.00 28.61
C THR A 31 -14.64 10.74 28.78
N GLY A 32 -14.80 9.93 27.73
CA GLY A 32 -15.47 8.62 27.77
C GLY A 32 -14.53 7.46 28.14
N GLU A 33 -14.98 6.21 27.97
CA GLU A 33 -14.15 5.00 28.21
C GLU A 33 -12.94 4.82 27.27
N GLY A 34 -12.64 5.82 26.43
CA GLY A 34 -11.41 5.91 25.66
C GLY A 34 -11.27 4.81 24.61
N GLU A 35 -12.28 4.61 23.76
CA GLU A 35 -12.19 3.63 22.68
C GLU A 35 -11.10 4.03 21.66
N PRO A 36 -9.95 3.33 21.60
CA PRO A 36 -8.83 3.73 20.75
C PRO A 36 -9.19 3.64 19.26
N LEU A 37 -10.17 2.80 18.89
CA LEU A 37 -10.69 2.72 17.53
C LEU A 37 -11.36 4.02 17.08
N ILE A 38 -12.17 4.65 17.95
CA ILE A 38 -12.82 5.94 17.65
C ILE A 38 -11.77 7.03 17.52
N ALA A 39 -10.77 7.05 18.41
CA ALA A 39 -9.65 7.98 18.32
C ALA A 39 -8.87 7.82 17.00
N SER A 40 -8.59 6.57 16.60
CA SER A 40 -7.93 6.25 15.32
C SER A 40 -8.75 6.73 14.11
N LEU A 41 -10.08 6.55 14.14
CA LEU A 41 -10.97 7.04 13.08
C LEU A 41 -10.99 8.58 13.00
N ALA A 42 -11.07 9.28 14.14
CA ALA A 42 -11.00 10.74 14.18
C ALA A 42 -9.64 11.25 13.66
N LEU A 43 -8.55 10.62 14.10
CA LEU A 43 -7.20 10.93 13.64
C LEU A 43 -7.00 10.62 12.15
N SER A 44 -7.61 9.57 11.61
CA SER A 44 -7.57 9.29 10.16
C SER A 44 -8.27 10.38 9.34
N THR A 45 -9.35 10.95 9.88
CA THR A 45 -10.07 12.07 9.25
C THR A 45 -9.23 13.34 9.27
N LEU A 46 -8.52 13.60 10.37
CA LEU A 46 -7.53 14.69 10.45
C LEU A 46 -6.35 14.45 9.50
N ALA A 47 -5.86 13.22 9.40
CA ALA A 47 -4.79 12.83 8.50
C ALA A 47 -5.16 13.08 7.03
N PHE A 48 -6.38 12.71 6.63
CA PHE A 48 -6.94 13.01 5.31
C PHE A 48 -6.93 14.51 5.03
N SER A 49 -7.50 15.30 5.95
CA SER A 49 -7.61 16.76 5.78
C SER A 49 -6.23 17.41 5.67
N LEU A 50 -5.32 17.08 6.59
CA LEU A 50 -3.96 17.63 6.61
C LEU A 50 -3.16 17.22 5.38
N ALA A 51 -3.20 15.95 4.98
CA ALA A 51 -2.51 15.47 3.79
C ALA A 51 -3.06 16.13 2.51
N TYR A 52 -4.37 16.31 2.39
CA TYR A 52 -4.98 16.97 1.23
C TYR A 52 -4.47 18.41 1.07
N CYS A 53 -4.48 19.18 2.16
CA CYS A 53 -4.00 20.55 2.18
C CYS A 53 -2.48 20.62 1.92
N MET A 54 -1.68 19.77 2.58
CA MET A 54 -0.22 19.79 2.43
C MET A 54 0.24 19.42 1.03
N VAL A 55 -0.35 18.40 0.41
CA VAL A 55 -0.03 18.03 -0.99
C VAL A 55 -0.32 19.19 -1.95
N ARG A 56 -1.43 19.91 -1.73
CA ARG A 56 -1.81 21.08 -2.51
C ARG A 56 -0.83 22.25 -2.33
N TRP A 57 -0.46 22.55 -1.09
CA TRP A 57 0.42 23.68 -0.75
C TRP A 57 1.88 23.44 -1.13
N LEU A 58 2.38 22.21 -0.97
CA LEU A 58 3.78 21.88 -1.22
C LEU A 58 4.08 21.54 -2.68
N GLY A 59 3.07 21.22 -3.49
CA GLY A 59 3.19 20.94 -4.92
C GLY A 59 4.17 21.86 -5.68
N PRO A 60 3.94 23.18 -5.70
CA PRO A 60 4.84 24.11 -6.39
C PRO A 60 6.25 24.17 -5.80
N THR A 61 6.40 23.97 -4.49
CA THR A 61 7.70 23.95 -3.81
C THR A 61 8.53 22.76 -4.26
N PHE A 62 7.92 21.59 -4.42
CA PHE A 62 8.59 20.40 -4.96
C PHE A 62 9.04 20.62 -6.40
N ILE A 63 8.20 21.23 -7.25
CA ILE A 63 8.61 21.60 -8.63
C ILE A 63 9.82 22.55 -8.61
N LYS A 64 9.81 23.56 -7.73
CA LYS A 64 10.92 24.52 -7.58
C LYS A 64 12.20 23.85 -7.10
N ALA A 65 12.09 22.88 -6.19
CA ALA A 65 13.21 22.09 -5.68
C ALA A 65 13.74 21.06 -6.71
N GLY A 66 13.04 20.85 -7.83
CA GLY A 66 13.45 19.92 -8.88
C GLY A 66 12.74 18.57 -8.87
N PHE A 67 11.88 18.30 -7.88
CA PHE A 67 11.06 17.08 -7.80
C PHE A 67 9.86 17.18 -8.73
N LYS A 68 10.07 16.81 -9.98
CA LYS A 68 9.07 16.94 -11.05
C LYS A 68 9.23 15.85 -12.11
N GLY A 69 8.10 15.27 -12.50
CA GLY A 69 8.00 14.26 -13.56
C GLY A 69 7.18 14.75 -14.75
N LYS A 70 7.47 14.23 -15.94
CA LYS A 70 6.62 14.41 -17.12
C LYS A 70 5.57 13.32 -17.16
N ASP A 71 4.32 13.68 -17.40
CA ASP A 71 3.27 12.70 -17.65
C ASP A 71 3.37 12.11 -19.05
N LEU A 72 4.03 10.95 -19.16
CA LEU A 72 4.31 10.26 -20.43
C LEU A 72 3.04 9.78 -21.14
N SER A 73 1.92 9.67 -20.43
CA SER A 73 0.65 9.15 -20.94
C SER A 73 -0.24 10.25 -21.55
N LYS A 74 0.26 11.49 -21.69
CA LYS A 74 -0.48 12.63 -22.23
C LYS A 74 0.25 13.31 -23.37
N ALA A 75 -0.52 13.85 -24.34
CA ALA A 75 0.02 14.47 -25.55
C ALA A 75 0.99 15.63 -25.28
N HIS A 76 0.67 16.49 -24.30
CA HIS A 76 1.46 17.67 -23.97
C HIS A 76 2.49 17.43 -22.85
N GLN A 77 2.58 16.19 -22.35
CA GLN A 77 3.48 15.76 -21.28
C GLN A 77 3.65 16.81 -20.17
N PRO A 78 2.55 17.21 -19.48
CA PRO A 78 2.62 18.22 -18.45
C PRO A 78 3.62 17.82 -17.37
N LEU A 79 4.30 18.83 -16.85
CA LEU A 79 5.24 18.68 -15.77
C LEU A 79 4.50 18.79 -14.43
N ILE A 80 4.60 17.75 -13.63
CA ILE A 80 3.82 17.49 -12.43
C ILE A 80 4.79 17.28 -11.26
N PRO A 81 4.47 17.75 -10.03
CA PRO A 81 5.33 17.49 -8.89
C PRO A 81 5.41 15.99 -8.58
N GLU A 82 6.60 15.53 -8.22
CA GLU A 82 6.89 14.13 -7.89
C GLU A 82 7.19 13.98 -6.40
N CYS A 83 7.27 12.74 -5.90
CA CYS A 83 7.56 12.44 -4.49
C CYS A 83 6.51 12.96 -3.48
N MET A 84 5.24 13.15 -3.89
CA MET A 84 4.18 13.57 -2.95
C MET A 84 3.82 12.50 -1.91
N GLY A 85 4.21 11.26 -2.14
CA GLY A 85 4.15 10.19 -1.15
C GLY A 85 4.91 10.51 0.13
N ALA A 86 6.00 11.28 0.05
CA ALA A 86 6.77 11.71 1.21
C ALA A 86 5.96 12.61 2.16
N VAL A 87 5.14 13.50 1.60
CA VAL A 87 4.25 14.37 2.37
C VAL A 87 3.21 13.52 3.11
N CYS A 88 2.60 12.55 2.43
CA CYS A 88 1.64 11.64 3.03
C CYS A 88 2.28 10.75 4.11
N ALA A 89 3.49 10.23 3.89
CA ALA A 89 4.22 9.45 4.88
C ALA A 89 4.55 10.27 6.13
N ALA A 90 4.96 11.54 5.97
CA ALA A 90 5.22 12.44 7.10
C ALA A 90 3.96 12.71 7.92
N VAL A 91 2.83 13.03 7.27
CA VAL A 91 1.54 13.23 7.94
C VAL A 91 1.11 11.97 8.68
N TYR A 92 1.22 10.80 8.03
CA TYR A 92 0.88 9.52 8.65
C TYR A 92 1.72 9.23 9.89
N LEU A 93 3.05 9.37 9.80
CA LEU A 93 3.94 9.12 10.93
C LEU A 93 3.62 10.05 12.11
N LEU A 94 3.37 11.33 11.84
CA LEU A 94 2.94 12.28 12.86
C LEU A 94 1.65 11.84 13.54
N VAL A 95 0.65 11.44 12.76
CA VAL A 95 -0.65 10.99 13.28
C VAL A 95 -0.51 9.72 14.11
N ILE A 96 0.28 8.75 13.66
CA ILE A 96 0.53 7.51 14.43
C ILE A 96 1.29 7.80 15.72
N ILE A 97 2.24 8.73 15.73
CA ILE A 97 2.93 9.16 16.97
C ILE A 97 1.93 9.78 17.95
N VAL A 98 1.05 10.67 17.47
CA VAL A 98 -0.02 11.26 18.29
C VAL A 98 -1.01 10.21 18.79
N PHE A 99 -1.21 9.12 18.04
CA PHE A 99 -2.11 8.03 18.42
C PHE A 99 -1.56 7.14 19.56
N ILE A 100 -0.24 7.06 19.77
CA ILE A 100 0.39 6.16 20.75
C ILE A 100 -0.26 6.21 22.15
N PRO A 101 -0.55 7.38 22.74
CA PRO A 101 -1.10 7.43 24.09
C PRO A 101 -2.51 6.84 24.22
N PHE A 102 -3.28 6.72 23.13
CA PHE A 102 -4.70 6.31 23.21
C PHE A 102 -4.87 4.83 23.56
N PRO A 103 -4.24 3.85 22.85
CA PRO A 103 -4.32 2.44 23.24
C PRO A 103 -3.79 2.14 24.64
N PHE A 104 -2.82 2.93 25.12
CA PHE A 104 -2.13 2.71 26.39
C PHE A 104 -2.59 3.66 27.49
N TYR A 105 -3.65 4.46 27.29
CA TYR A 105 -4.04 5.52 28.23
C TYR A 105 -4.28 4.97 29.64
N LYS A 106 -5.05 3.89 29.75
CA LYS A 106 -5.36 3.24 31.04
C LYS A 106 -4.09 2.73 31.74
N ASP A 107 -3.14 2.18 30.98
CA ASP A 107 -1.88 1.67 31.49
C ASP A 107 -0.91 2.79 31.90
N ILE A 108 -0.86 3.88 31.14
CA ILE A 108 -0.07 5.08 31.45
C ILE A 108 -0.60 5.72 32.72
N VAL A 109 -1.91 5.94 32.83
CA VAL A 109 -2.54 6.49 34.02
C VAL A 109 -2.25 5.59 35.21
N ALA A 110 -2.52 4.28 35.13
CA ALA A 110 -2.23 3.35 36.23
C ALA A 110 -0.76 3.31 36.66
N ALA A 111 0.19 3.45 35.72
CA ALA A 111 1.62 3.44 36.02
C ALA A 111 2.13 4.77 36.60
N THR A 112 1.51 5.90 36.24
CA THR A 112 1.92 7.26 36.67
C THR A 112 1.14 7.77 37.89
N SER A 113 -0.10 7.32 38.09
CA SER A 113 -1.00 7.73 39.17
C SER A 113 -0.75 6.96 40.47
N GLY A 114 0.51 6.65 40.78
CA GLY A 114 0.96 6.09 42.06
C GLY A 114 0.69 6.96 43.30
N GLY A 115 -0.19 7.96 43.20
CA GLY A 115 -0.70 8.78 44.29
C GLY A 115 -1.95 9.55 43.88
N GLY A 116 -3.14 9.02 44.17
CA GLY A 116 -4.24 9.90 44.59
C GLY A 116 -5.57 9.92 43.83
N ASN A 117 -5.83 9.15 42.77
CA ASN A 117 -7.20 9.09 42.19
C ASN A 117 -7.81 7.69 42.32
N ARG A 118 -8.85 7.57 43.14
CA ARG A 118 -9.46 6.32 43.62
C ARG A 118 -10.56 5.76 42.72
N ASP A 119 -10.83 6.39 41.57
CA ASP A 119 -12.02 6.07 40.77
C ASP A 119 -11.82 4.93 39.76
N VAL A 120 -10.61 4.37 39.66
CA VAL A 120 -10.36 3.16 38.87
C VAL A 120 -10.30 1.97 39.82
N VAL A 121 -11.48 1.51 40.25
CA VAL A 121 -11.63 0.26 41.02
C VAL A 121 -11.38 -0.92 40.06
N LEU A 122 -10.11 -1.23 39.81
CA LEU A 122 -9.75 -2.57 39.37
C LEU A 122 -10.01 -3.50 40.56
N HIS A 123 -10.86 -4.52 40.40
CA HIS A 123 -11.04 -5.57 41.40
C HIS A 123 -9.69 -6.24 41.67
N VAL A 124 -9.05 -5.87 42.78
CA VAL A 124 -7.76 -6.42 43.22
C VAL A 124 -8.02 -7.64 44.09
N GLU A 125 -7.84 -8.83 43.54
CA GLU A 125 -7.34 -9.94 44.35
C GLU A 125 -5.81 -9.96 44.31
N HIS A 126 -5.25 -9.99 45.52
CA HIS A 126 -3.86 -10.21 45.90
C HIS A 126 -2.86 -9.03 45.84
N VAL A 127 -2.50 -8.63 47.06
CA VAL A 127 -1.42 -7.76 47.49
C VAL A 127 -0.07 -8.46 47.34
N GLN A 128 0.92 -7.81 46.70
CA GLN A 128 2.31 -7.77 47.15
C GLN A 128 3.13 -6.71 46.38
N GLN A 129 4.13 -6.17 47.07
CA GLN A 129 4.82 -4.88 46.89
C GLN A 129 5.73 -4.80 45.66
N GLY A 130 5.78 -3.61 45.03
CA GLY A 130 6.78 -3.25 44.01
C GLY A 130 6.26 -2.21 43.02
N ARG A 131 7.14 -1.32 42.52
CA ARG A 131 6.84 -0.26 41.54
C ARG A 131 5.92 -0.80 40.42
N PHE A 132 4.77 -0.17 40.17
CA PHE A 132 3.75 -0.58 39.18
C PHE A 132 4.23 -0.65 37.71
N LEU A 133 5.53 -0.45 37.44
CA LEU A 133 6.14 -0.43 36.11
C LEU A 133 6.06 -1.78 35.37
N HIS A 134 5.96 -2.91 36.09
CA HIS A 134 5.86 -4.25 35.49
C HIS A 134 4.46 -4.57 34.93
N ARG A 135 3.42 -3.81 35.30
CA ARG A 135 2.04 -4.00 34.79
C ARG A 135 1.80 -3.34 33.44
N PHE A 136 2.70 -2.46 33.01
CA PHE A 136 2.59 -1.81 31.71
C PHE A 136 2.83 -2.85 30.59
N PRO A 137 2.00 -2.89 29.53
CA PRO A 137 2.13 -3.87 28.45
C PRO A 137 3.29 -3.52 27.52
N HIS A 138 4.52 -3.69 28.01
CA HIS A 138 5.77 -3.40 27.29
C HIS A 138 5.88 -4.16 25.98
N SER A 139 5.37 -5.39 25.91
CA SER A 139 5.37 -6.18 24.67
C SER A 139 4.52 -5.53 23.57
N LYS A 140 3.30 -5.10 23.90
CA LYS A 140 2.40 -4.41 22.95
C LYS A 140 2.99 -3.06 22.53
N LEU A 141 3.50 -2.27 23.47
CA LEU A 141 4.16 -1.00 23.14
C LEU A 141 5.39 -1.22 22.26
N ALA A 142 6.22 -2.23 22.57
CA ALA A 142 7.39 -2.57 21.77
C ALA A 142 7.02 -2.98 20.34
N SER A 143 5.93 -3.74 20.15
CA SER A 143 5.41 -4.07 18.81
C SER A 143 4.97 -2.81 18.05
N TYR A 144 4.26 -1.87 18.69
CA TYR A 144 3.90 -0.58 18.09
C TYR A 144 5.12 0.25 17.71
N LEU A 145 6.07 0.41 18.63
CA LEU A 145 7.28 1.20 18.38
C LEU A 145 8.15 0.56 17.31
N SER A 146 8.29 -0.77 17.31
CA SER A 146 9.00 -1.50 16.26
C SER A 146 8.35 -1.28 14.89
N ALA A 147 7.02 -1.35 14.80
CA ALA A 147 6.29 -1.06 13.58
C ALA A 147 6.55 0.37 13.07
N ILE A 148 6.49 1.36 13.97
CA ILE A 148 6.72 2.77 13.63
C ILE A 148 8.16 3.00 13.17
N ILE A 149 9.14 2.44 13.86
CA ILE A 149 10.56 2.54 13.47
C ILE A 149 10.77 1.95 12.08
N SER A 150 10.24 0.75 11.83
CA SER A 150 10.37 0.10 10.53
C SER A 150 9.69 0.90 9.41
N LEU A 151 8.53 1.52 9.68
CA LEU A 151 7.84 2.40 8.75
C LEU A 151 8.62 3.70 8.50
N GLN A 152 9.18 4.30 9.54
CA GLN A 152 10.00 5.51 9.43
C GLN A 152 11.28 5.24 8.64
N THR A 153 11.99 4.14 8.92
CA THR A 153 13.18 3.76 8.15
C THR A 153 12.83 3.52 6.69
N THR A 154 11.72 2.83 6.40
CA THR A 154 11.31 2.55 5.02
C THR A 154 10.86 3.81 4.28
N ALA A 155 10.16 4.73 4.95
CA ALA A 155 9.81 6.03 4.37
C ALA A 155 11.06 6.87 4.07
N LEU A 156 12.06 6.89 4.97
CA LEU A 156 13.34 7.57 4.74
C LEU A 156 14.11 6.97 3.57
N LEU A 157 14.11 5.65 3.43
CA LEU A 157 14.73 4.95 2.30
C LEU A 157 14.02 5.28 0.99
N GLY A 158 12.69 5.32 0.98
CA GLY A 158 11.91 5.72 -0.19
C GLY A 158 12.18 7.17 -0.60
N ILE A 159 12.27 8.08 0.38
CA ILE A 159 12.69 9.47 0.12
C ILE A 159 14.10 9.48 -0.46
N GLY A 160 15.04 8.74 0.13
CA GLY A 160 16.40 8.60 -0.39
C GLY A 160 16.44 8.09 -1.83
N ASP A 161 15.57 7.15 -2.20
CA ASP A 161 15.47 6.61 -3.56
C ASP A 161 14.98 7.69 -4.54
N ASP A 162 13.92 8.42 -4.19
CA ASP A 162 13.40 9.54 -4.99
C ASP A 162 14.42 10.70 -5.08
N LEU A 163 15.23 10.93 -4.05
CA LEU A 163 16.26 11.98 -4.02
C LEU A 163 17.48 11.65 -4.86
N PHE A 164 17.94 10.40 -4.82
CA PHE A 164 19.25 10.01 -5.35
C PHE A 164 19.19 9.12 -6.62
N ASP A 165 17.99 8.72 -7.08
CA ASP A 165 17.77 7.76 -8.19
C ASP A 165 18.73 6.56 -8.05
N ILE A 166 18.62 5.87 -6.91
CA ILE A 166 19.58 4.86 -6.50
C ILE A 166 19.58 3.72 -7.52
N ARG A 167 20.76 3.25 -7.94
CA ARG A 167 20.83 2.12 -8.89
C ARG A 167 20.23 0.85 -8.28
N TRP A 168 19.47 0.09 -9.08
CA TRP A 168 18.78 -1.14 -8.68
C TRP A 168 19.64 -2.15 -7.89
N ARG A 169 20.94 -2.25 -8.19
CA ARG A 169 21.91 -3.12 -7.47
C ARG A 169 22.11 -2.75 -6.00
N HIS A 170 21.82 -1.52 -5.61
CA HIS A 170 21.83 -1.08 -4.22
C HIS A 170 20.43 -1.20 -3.60
N LYS A 171 19.38 -1.20 -4.44
CA LYS A 171 17.99 -1.34 -4.01
C LYS A 171 17.65 -2.72 -3.45
N TRP A 172 18.39 -3.80 -3.72
CA TRP A 172 18.02 -5.14 -3.22
C TRP A 172 18.52 -5.46 -1.80
N TRP A 173 19.66 -4.90 -1.37
CA TRP A 173 20.15 -5.06 0.00
C TRP A 173 19.40 -4.19 1.01
N ILE A 174 18.85 -3.06 0.57
CA ILE A 174 18.17 -2.06 1.41
C ILE A 174 16.90 -2.65 2.06
N PRO A 175 15.96 -3.28 1.31
CA PRO A 175 14.88 -4.08 1.87
C PRO A 175 15.36 -5.35 2.57
N GLY A 176 16.49 -5.93 2.13
CA GLY A 176 17.10 -7.10 2.75
C GLY A 176 17.50 -6.88 4.22
N LEU A 177 17.93 -5.67 4.58
CA LEU A 177 18.16 -5.25 5.97
C LEU A 177 16.86 -4.95 6.74
N ALA A 178 15.75 -4.73 6.03
CA ALA A 178 14.45 -4.41 6.62
C ALA A 178 13.47 -5.62 6.68
N SER A 179 13.75 -6.73 5.98
CA SER A 179 13.13 -8.09 6.01
C SER A 179 12.69 -8.60 4.62
N ILE A 180 12.81 -9.93 4.40
CA ILE A 180 12.47 -10.65 3.14
C ILE A 180 11.03 -10.37 2.63
N PRO A 181 9.99 -10.27 3.48
CA PRO A 181 8.64 -9.91 3.03
C PRO A 181 8.55 -8.56 2.31
N ILE A 182 9.44 -7.62 2.62
CA ILE A 182 9.48 -6.30 1.98
C ILE A 182 9.89 -6.42 0.51
N LEU A 183 10.76 -7.37 0.16
CA LEU A 183 11.20 -7.54 -1.21
C LEU A 183 10.04 -7.98 -2.12
N VAL A 184 9.16 -8.85 -1.61
CA VAL A 184 7.95 -9.27 -2.33
C VAL A 184 7.05 -8.06 -2.51
N VAL A 185 6.69 -7.33 -1.45
CA VAL A 185 5.76 -6.20 -1.56
C VAL A 185 6.34 -5.05 -2.42
N TYR A 186 7.66 -4.83 -2.38
CA TYR A 186 8.35 -3.83 -3.19
C TYR A 186 8.21 -4.06 -4.69
N PHE A 187 8.34 -5.31 -5.16
CA PHE A 187 8.19 -5.63 -6.59
C PHE A 187 6.73 -5.83 -7.05
N VAL A 188 5.81 -5.86 -6.08
CA VAL A 188 4.40 -6.21 -6.22
C VAL A 188 3.56 -4.94 -6.30
N ASP A 189 3.93 -3.88 -5.60
CA ASP A 189 3.16 -2.63 -5.67
C ASP A 189 3.31 -1.94 -7.04
N PHE A 190 2.17 -1.62 -7.67
CA PHE A 190 2.14 -0.93 -8.96
C PHE A 190 2.42 0.57 -8.85
N GLY A 191 2.59 1.09 -7.62
CA GLY A 191 2.64 2.52 -7.36
C GLY A 191 1.34 3.23 -7.73
N VAL A 192 0.24 2.49 -7.79
CA VAL A 192 -1.10 3.00 -8.12
C VAL A 192 -1.89 3.13 -6.83
N THR A 193 -2.08 4.37 -6.38
CA THR A 193 -2.77 4.73 -5.13
C THR A 193 -4.14 4.07 -4.96
N SER A 194 -4.93 3.96 -6.03
CA SER A 194 -6.25 3.33 -5.98
C SER A 194 -6.20 1.84 -5.68
N ILE A 195 -5.18 1.14 -6.20
CA ILE A 195 -4.97 -0.29 -5.95
C ILE A 195 -4.60 -0.50 -4.47
N CYS A 196 -3.66 0.30 -3.96
CA CYS A 196 -3.25 0.24 -2.55
C CYS A 196 -4.46 0.53 -1.62
N LEU A 197 -5.29 1.52 -1.96
CA LEU A 197 -6.52 1.82 -1.22
C LEU A 197 -7.55 0.69 -1.26
N VAL A 198 -7.73 0.01 -2.39
CA VAL A 198 -8.61 -1.17 -2.44
C VAL A 198 -8.07 -2.28 -1.54
N VAL A 199 -6.77 -2.55 -1.57
CA VAL A 199 -6.14 -3.57 -0.71
C VAL A 199 -6.32 -3.22 0.77
N SER A 200 -6.09 -1.97 1.17
CA SER A 200 -6.28 -1.56 2.57
C SER A 200 -7.72 -1.62 3.04
N LEU A 201 -8.68 -1.26 2.18
CA LEU A 201 -10.12 -1.37 2.48
C LEU A 201 -10.54 -2.83 2.63
N LEU A 202 -9.99 -3.74 1.83
CA LEU A 202 -10.21 -5.18 1.96
C LEU A 202 -9.59 -5.74 3.24
N LEU A 203 -8.40 -5.27 3.63
CA LEU A 203 -7.79 -5.60 4.92
C LEU A 203 -8.63 -5.08 6.09
N ALA A 204 -9.07 -3.83 6.05
CA ALA A 204 -9.93 -3.25 7.06
C ALA A 204 -11.29 -3.97 7.14
N LEU A 205 -11.86 -4.39 6.00
CA LEU A 205 -13.06 -5.24 5.95
C LEU A 205 -12.80 -6.60 6.59
N ASN A 206 -11.67 -7.23 6.28
CA ASN A 206 -11.27 -8.49 6.93
C ASN A 206 -11.19 -8.33 8.45
N ASP A 207 -10.50 -7.29 8.92
CA ASP A 207 -10.34 -7.00 10.35
C ASP A 207 -11.70 -6.76 11.02
N ALA A 208 -12.56 -5.96 10.40
CA ALA A 208 -13.92 -5.71 10.87
C ALA A 208 -14.75 -7.00 10.97
N LEU A 209 -14.64 -7.91 9.99
CA LEU A 209 -15.33 -9.20 10.04
C LEU A 209 -14.92 -10.04 11.26
N TYR A 210 -13.63 -10.02 11.66
CA TYR A 210 -13.18 -10.67 12.88
C TYR A 210 -13.69 -9.98 14.15
N LEU A 211 -13.80 -8.64 14.16
CA LEU A 211 -14.35 -7.91 15.30
C LEU A 211 -15.86 -8.12 15.48
N LEU A 212 -16.59 -8.46 14.42
CA LEU A 212 -18.01 -8.78 14.47
C LEU A 212 -18.30 -10.23 14.92
N THR A 213 -17.27 -11.08 15.04
CA THR A 213 -17.46 -12.44 15.58
C THR A 213 -17.69 -12.41 17.09
N PRO A 214 -18.40 -13.40 17.68
CA PRO A 214 -18.68 -13.43 19.11
C PRO A 214 -17.41 -13.28 19.96
N TYR A 215 -17.40 -12.29 20.84
CA TYR A 215 -16.30 -12.03 21.77
C TYR A 215 -16.26 -13.10 22.87
N PRO A 216 -15.07 -13.60 23.30
CA PRO A 216 -13.72 -13.23 22.87
C PRO A 216 -13.16 -14.11 21.75
N HIS A 217 -12.81 -13.51 20.61
CA HIS A 217 -12.03 -14.17 19.58
C HIS A 217 -10.53 -13.95 19.86
N PRO A 218 -9.66 -14.98 19.81
CA PRO A 218 -8.24 -14.85 20.17
C PRO A 218 -7.46 -13.86 19.28
N ALA A 219 -7.96 -13.59 18.06
CA ALA A 219 -7.34 -12.66 17.11
C ALA A 219 -7.81 -11.19 17.23
N THR A 220 -8.74 -10.85 18.13
CA THR A 220 -9.31 -9.50 18.25
C THR A 220 -8.22 -8.43 18.41
N ASP A 221 -7.24 -8.65 19.28
CA ASP A 221 -6.14 -7.72 19.52
C ASP A 221 -5.27 -7.48 18.27
N SER A 222 -5.00 -8.54 17.50
CA SER A 222 -4.21 -8.47 16.26
C SER A 222 -4.93 -7.69 15.16
N HIS A 223 -6.26 -7.86 15.04
CA HIS A 223 -7.06 -7.12 14.07
C HIS A 223 -7.30 -5.65 14.49
N LEU A 224 -7.44 -5.37 15.79
CA LEU A 224 -7.42 -3.99 16.30
C LEU A 224 -6.09 -3.31 16.03
N PHE A 225 -4.96 -4.00 16.26
CA PHE A 225 -3.63 -3.49 15.94
C PHE A 225 -3.51 -3.09 14.47
N SER A 226 -3.94 -3.98 13.57
CA SER A 226 -3.97 -3.73 12.13
C SER A 226 -4.81 -2.50 11.78
N LEU A 227 -6.05 -2.40 12.29
CA LEU A 227 -6.94 -1.27 12.03
C LEU A 227 -6.35 0.06 12.50
N TYR A 228 -5.67 0.09 13.65
CA TYR A 228 -5.08 1.32 14.18
C TYR A 228 -3.98 1.88 13.26
N LEU A 229 -3.29 1.02 12.51
CA LEU A 229 -2.32 1.43 11.48
C LEU A 229 -2.99 1.70 10.13
N LEU A 230 -3.97 0.88 9.72
CA LEU A 230 -4.64 1.00 8.43
C LEU A 230 -5.52 2.24 8.31
N LEU A 231 -6.27 2.61 9.35
CA LEU A 231 -7.21 3.74 9.27
C LEU A 231 -6.51 5.06 8.94
N PRO A 232 -5.46 5.51 9.68
CA PRO A 232 -4.73 6.71 9.30
C PRO A 232 -4.05 6.62 7.93
N TRP A 233 -3.59 5.42 7.55
CA TRP A 233 -3.00 5.18 6.23
C TRP A 233 -4.02 5.35 5.10
N ILE A 234 -5.25 4.84 5.29
CA ILE A 234 -6.38 5.04 4.37
C ILE A 234 -6.68 6.53 4.25
N GLY A 235 -6.69 7.27 5.36
CA GLY A 235 -6.89 8.72 5.38
C GLY A 235 -5.89 9.47 4.51
N VAL A 236 -4.59 9.27 4.72
CA VAL A 236 -3.56 9.97 3.92
C VAL A 236 -3.54 9.52 2.45
N SER A 237 -3.82 8.24 2.19
CA SER A 237 -3.82 7.69 0.83
C SER A 237 -5.04 8.15 0.03
N ALA A 238 -6.21 8.27 0.67
CA ALA A 238 -7.41 8.83 0.05
C ALA A 238 -7.19 10.31 -0.33
N ALA A 239 -6.53 11.08 0.54
CA ALA A 239 -6.17 12.46 0.24
C ALA A 239 -5.20 12.56 -0.96
N LEU A 240 -4.19 11.68 -1.01
CA LEU A 240 -3.27 11.60 -2.14
C LEU A 240 -3.99 11.22 -3.43
N LEU A 241 -4.89 10.24 -3.38
CA LEU A 241 -5.71 9.81 -4.51
C LEU A 241 -6.54 10.97 -5.07
N CYS A 242 -7.12 11.85 -4.25
CA CYS A 242 -7.87 13.00 -4.75
C CYS A 242 -7.03 13.94 -5.65
N HIS A 243 -5.71 14.01 -5.43
CA HIS A 243 -4.79 14.80 -6.26
C HIS A 243 -4.14 13.98 -7.39
N ASN A 244 -3.95 12.68 -7.17
CA ASN A 244 -3.28 11.76 -8.10
C ASN A 244 -4.23 11.13 -9.12
N TRP A 245 -5.53 11.03 -8.83
CA TRP A 245 -6.52 10.46 -9.74
C TRP A 245 -6.60 11.23 -11.06
N TYR A 246 -6.98 10.53 -12.12
CA TYR A 246 -7.03 11.09 -13.46
C TYR A 246 -7.95 12.32 -13.53
N PRO A 247 -7.50 13.45 -14.12
CA PRO A 247 -6.14 13.71 -14.60
C PRO A 247 -5.18 14.03 -13.44
N ALA A 248 -4.08 13.27 -13.34
CA ALA A 248 -3.11 13.42 -12.24
C ALA A 248 -2.57 14.86 -12.14
N ARG A 249 -2.61 15.40 -10.91
CA ARG A 249 -2.03 16.71 -10.54
C ARG A 249 -0.73 16.56 -9.75
N VAL A 250 -0.46 15.37 -9.24
CA VAL A 250 0.76 15.01 -8.50
C VAL A 250 1.15 13.56 -8.80
N PHE A 251 2.44 13.25 -8.72
CA PHE A 251 2.96 11.89 -8.68
C PHE A 251 3.39 11.50 -7.28
N VAL A 252 3.16 10.22 -6.96
CA VAL A 252 3.41 9.69 -5.63
C VAL A 252 4.88 9.43 -5.34
N GLY A 253 5.65 9.04 -6.38
CA GLY A 253 7.07 8.67 -6.26
C GLY A 253 7.28 7.28 -5.65
N ASP A 254 8.52 6.81 -5.69
CA ASP A 254 8.92 5.53 -5.11
C ASP A 254 8.67 5.53 -3.59
N THR A 255 8.78 6.69 -2.93
CA THR A 255 8.49 6.86 -1.50
C THR A 255 7.14 6.27 -1.10
N TYR A 256 6.08 6.54 -1.88
CA TYR A 256 4.75 6.00 -1.56
C TYR A 256 4.69 4.49 -1.70
N CYS A 257 5.37 3.92 -2.70
CA CYS A 257 5.40 2.48 -2.95
C CYS A 257 6.10 1.75 -1.80
N TYR A 258 7.28 2.23 -1.37
CA TYR A 258 7.98 1.66 -0.21
C TYR A 258 7.15 1.78 1.06
N PHE A 259 6.59 2.96 1.30
CA PHE A 259 5.80 3.24 2.48
C PHE A 259 4.53 2.36 2.56
N SER A 260 3.75 2.30 1.48
CA SER A 260 2.51 1.52 1.41
C SER A 260 2.79 0.03 1.54
N GLY A 261 3.81 -0.45 0.83
CA GLY A 261 4.22 -1.83 0.92
C GLY A 261 4.64 -2.24 2.33
N MET A 262 5.34 -1.34 3.03
CA MET A 262 5.74 -1.59 4.41
C MET A 262 4.57 -1.59 5.37
N VAL A 263 3.59 -0.68 5.22
CA VAL A 263 2.36 -0.72 6.03
C VAL A 263 1.66 -2.06 5.88
N PHE A 264 1.49 -2.56 4.65
CA PHE A 264 0.86 -3.86 4.39
C PHE A 264 1.67 -5.02 4.99
N ALA A 265 2.99 -5.02 4.82
CA ALA A 265 3.85 -6.04 5.41
C ALA A 265 3.78 -6.02 6.94
N THR A 266 3.85 -4.84 7.56
CA THR A 266 3.78 -4.67 9.02
C THR A 266 2.46 -5.18 9.59
N VAL A 267 1.32 -4.77 9.01
CA VAL A 267 0.01 -5.24 9.52
C VAL A 267 -0.19 -6.73 9.25
N GLY A 268 0.27 -7.26 8.12
CA GLY A 268 0.17 -8.69 7.81
C GLY A 268 1.02 -9.57 8.72
N ILE A 269 2.25 -9.13 9.05
CA ILE A 269 3.19 -9.89 9.90
C ILE A 269 2.77 -9.79 11.36
N LEU A 270 2.59 -8.58 11.89
CA LEU A 270 2.25 -8.37 13.30
C LEU A 270 0.78 -8.71 13.61
N GLY A 271 -0.10 -8.64 12.61
CA GLY A 271 -1.48 -9.09 12.71
C GLY A 271 -1.65 -10.60 12.49
N HIS A 272 -0.57 -11.35 12.21
CA HIS A 272 -0.59 -12.80 11.97
C HIS A 272 -1.53 -13.27 10.84
N PHE A 273 -1.82 -12.43 9.85
CA PHE A 273 -2.65 -12.76 8.68
C PHE A 273 -1.91 -12.60 7.35
N SER A 274 -0.58 -12.77 7.35
CA SER A 274 0.27 -12.68 6.15
C SER A 274 -0.19 -13.56 4.98
N LYS A 275 -0.79 -14.72 5.26
CA LYS A 275 -1.40 -15.59 4.24
C LYS A 275 -2.63 -14.93 3.59
N THR A 276 -3.48 -14.30 4.38
CA THR A 276 -4.62 -13.50 3.88
C THR A 276 -4.12 -12.33 3.04
N LEU A 277 -3.08 -11.62 3.51
CA LEU A 277 -2.46 -10.55 2.73
C LEU A 277 -1.97 -11.06 1.37
N GLY A 278 -1.33 -12.23 1.32
CA GLY A 278 -0.92 -12.88 0.07
C GLY A 278 -2.07 -13.13 -0.90
N LEU A 279 -3.24 -13.55 -0.39
CA LEU A 279 -4.47 -13.71 -1.20
C LEU A 279 -4.98 -12.38 -1.76
N LEU A 280 -4.88 -11.30 -0.98
CA LEU A 280 -5.29 -9.95 -1.43
C LEU A 280 -4.30 -9.36 -2.44
N LEU A 281 -3.03 -9.76 -2.39
CA LEU A 281 -1.97 -9.28 -3.29
C LEU A 281 -1.80 -10.15 -4.55
N VAL A 282 -2.75 -11.01 -4.88
CA VAL A 282 -2.65 -11.92 -6.05
C VAL A 282 -2.40 -11.17 -7.36
N PRO A 283 -3.11 -10.07 -7.72
CA PRO A 283 -2.85 -9.37 -8.98
C PRO A 283 -1.41 -8.82 -9.07
N GLN A 284 -0.89 -8.34 -7.95
CA GLN A 284 0.46 -7.82 -7.85
C GLN A 284 1.52 -8.94 -7.92
N LEU A 285 1.31 -10.05 -7.21
CA LEU A 285 2.16 -11.24 -7.28
C LEU A 285 2.19 -11.80 -8.71
N ALA A 286 1.04 -11.87 -9.37
CA ALA A 286 0.94 -12.30 -10.76
C ALA A 286 1.70 -11.36 -11.70
N ASN A 287 1.62 -10.04 -11.49
CA ASN A 287 2.41 -9.08 -12.27
C ASN A 287 3.90 -9.25 -12.05
N PHE A 288 4.35 -9.44 -10.81
CA PHE A 288 5.76 -9.69 -10.52
C PHE A 288 6.27 -10.95 -11.22
N LEU A 289 5.53 -12.07 -11.10
CA LEU A 289 5.85 -13.32 -11.78
C LEU A 289 5.85 -13.16 -13.31
N TYR A 290 4.90 -12.41 -13.85
CA TYR A 290 4.83 -12.13 -15.29
C TYR A 290 5.99 -11.23 -15.77
N SER A 291 6.40 -10.25 -14.96
CA SER A 291 7.52 -9.35 -15.21
C SER A 291 8.90 -9.97 -15.03
N THR A 292 9.00 -11.10 -14.32
CA THR A 292 10.24 -11.77 -13.93
C THR A 292 11.22 -11.95 -15.10
N PRO A 293 10.81 -12.43 -16.31
CA PRO A 293 11.76 -12.58 -17.42
C PRO A 293 12.44 -11.28 -17.86
N GLN A 294 11.74 -10.13 -17.75
CA GLN A 294 12.34 -8.82 -18.01
C GLN A 294 13.22 -8.36 -16.85
N LEU A 295 12.78 -8.53 -15.61
CA LEU A 295 13.53 -8.10 -14.42
C LEU A 295 14.88 -8.80 -14.28
N PHE A 296 14.95 -10.09 -14.61
CA PHE A 296 16.20 -10.88 -14.58
C PHE A 296 17.00 -10.82 -15.89
N GLY A 297 16.57 -10.00 -16.86
CA GLY A 297 17.31 -9.80 -18.12
C GLY A 297 17.25 -10.96 -19.12
N LEU A 298 16.33 -11.92 -18.94
CA LEU A 298 16.08 -12.98 -19.93
C LEU A 298 15.39 -12.43 -21.20
N VAL A 299 14.62 -11.36 -21.03
CA VAL A 299 14.00 -10.55 -22.08
C VAL A 299 14.51 -9.11 -21.93
N PRO A 300 14.83 -8.39 -23.01
CA PRO A 300 15.28 -7.00 -22.91
C PRO A 300 14.26 -6.16 -22.13
N CYS A 301 14.75 -5.46 -21.10
CA CYS A 301 13.92 -4.66 -20.22
C CYS A 301 14.16 -3.17 -20.50
N PRO A 302 13.20 -2.45 -21.13
CA PRO A 302 13.32 -1.01 -21.27
C PRO A 302 13.18 -0.30 -19.91
N ARG A 303 13.71 0.93 -19.80
CA ARG A 303 13.60 1.74 -18.57
C ARG A 303 12.16 1.99 -18.17
N HIS A 304 11.28 2.27 -19.13
CA HIS A 304 9.85 2.47 -18.89
C HIS A 304 9.04 1.35 -19.57
N ARG A 305 8.21 0.67 -18.78
CA ARG A 305 7.34 -0.43 -19.22
C ARG A 305 5.85 -0.06 -19.21
N LEU A 306 5.56 1.24 -19.10
CA LEU A 306 4.20 1.77 -19.16
C LEU A 306 3.61 1.59 -20.58
N PRO A 307 2.28 1.49 -20.72
CA PRO A 307 1.63 1.53 -22.02
C PRO A 307 2.02 2.76 -22.84
N ARG A 308 2.01 2.64 -24.17
CA ARG A 308 2.35 3.74 -25.08
C ARG A 308 1.11 4.58 -25.38
N PHE A 309 1.19 5.88 -25.13
CA PHE A 309 0.13 6.81 -25.52
C PHE A 309 0.19 7.16 -27.01
N VAL A 310 -0.95 7.08 -27.69
CA VAL A 310 -1.09 7.46 -29.11
C VAL A 310 -1.92 8.73 -29.23
N ALA A 311 -1.26 9.85 -29.53
CA ALA A 311 -1.89 11.17 -29.57
C ALA A 311 -3.05 11.29 -30.57
N ARG A 312 -3.01 10.53 -31.67
CA ARG A 312 -4.07 10.52 -32.70
C ARG A 312 -5.40 9.96 -32.17
N THR A 313 -5.34 8.92 -31.34
CA THR A 313 -6.54 8.24 -30.82
C THR A 313 -6.88 8.67 -29.39
N GLY A 314 -5.90 9.24 -28.66
CA GLY A 314 -6.04 9.53 -27.23
C GLY A 314 -6.09 8.28 -26.36
N LEU A 315 -5.65 7.12 -26.90
CA LEU A 315 -5.68 5.82 -26.24
C LEU A 315 -4.27 5.35 -25.89
N LEU A 316 -4.21 4.45 -24.90
CA LEU A 316 -3.04 3.69 -24.52
C LEU A 316 -3.04 2.36 -25.27
N GLU A 317 -1.91 2.08 -25.94
CA GLU A 317 -1.63 0.81 -26.62
C GLU A 317 -0.55 0.03 -25.86
N PRO A 318 -0.49 -1.31 -26.00
CA PRO A 318 0.60 -2.09 -25.42
C PRO A 318 1.96 -1.56 -25.89
N SER A 319 2.84 -1.23 -24.95
CA SER A 319 4.23 -0.89 -25.29
C SER A 319 5.00 -2.16 -25.64
N VAL A 320 5.94 -2.03 -26.57
CA VAL A 320 6.67 -3.15 -27.15
C VAL A 320 8.17 -3.05 -26.94
N THR A 321 8.82 -4.19 -26.83
CA THR A 321 10.25 -4.40 -26.81
C THR A 321 10.69 -4.91 -28.19
N PRO A 322 11.57 -4.20 -28.91
CA PRO A 322 12.09 -4.66 -30.19
C PRO A 322 13.16 -5.73 -30.00
N TRP A 323 13.18 -6.70 -30.92
CA TRP A 323 14.20 -7.73 -31.04
C TRP A 323 14.99 -7.52 -32.33
N PRO A 324 16.21 -6.97 -32.24
CA PRO A 324 17.03 -6.76 -33.42
C PRO A 324 17.62 -8.10 -33.93
N ARG A 325 18.06 -8.12 -35.18
CA ARG A 325 18.44 -9.39 -35.87
C ARG A 325 19.68 -10.05 -35.27
N ASP A 326 20.59 -9.22 -34.76
CA ASP A 326 21.83 -9.56 -34.08
C ASP A 326 21.62 -10.09 -32.64
N ALA A 327 20.52 -9.71 -31.98
CA ALA A 327 20.20 -10.14 -30.62
C ALA A 327 18.82 -10.80 -30.55
N GLN A 328 18.72 -12.04 -31.04
CA GLN A 328 17.51 -12.86 -30.92
C GLN A 328 17.44 -13.60 -29.57
N PRO A 329 16.23 -13.92 -29.07
CA PRO A 329 16.08 -14.64 -27.81
C PRO A 329 16.66 -16.05 -27.90
N HIS A 330 17.19 -16.54 -26.78
CA HIS A 330 17.60 -17.94 -26.64
C HIS A 330 16.46 -18.88 -27.08
N PRO A 331 16.74 -20.02 -27.75
CA PRO A 331 15.69 -20.88 -28.33
C PRO A 331 14.58 -21.31 -27.36
N LEU A 332 14.93 -21.55 -26.08
CA LEU A 332 13.95 -21.86 -25.02
C LEU A 332 13.05 -20.66 -24.70
N VAL A 333 13.62 -19.46 -24.59
CA VAL A 333 12.87 -18.21 -24.37
C VAL A 333 11.98 -17.92 -25.56
N ALA A 334 12.47 -18.12 -26.79
CA ALA A 334 11.68 -17.96 -28.01
C ALA A 334 10.49 -18.92 -28.07
N ARG A 335 10.67 -20.19 -27.64
CA ARG A 335 9.56 -21.16 -27.52
C ARG A 335 8.55 -20.73 -26.46
N ALA A 336 9.02 -20.27 -25.30
CA ALA A 336 8.16 -19.77 -24.23
C ALA A 336 7.36 -18.53 -24.67
N LEU A 337 7.99 -17.55 -25.32
CA LEU A 337 7.31 -16.36 -25.84
C LEU A 337 6.25 -16.71 -26.89
N ARG A 338 6.52 -17.67 -27.79
CA ARG A 338 5.51 -18.17 -28.75
C ARG A 338 4.37 -18.91 -28.05
N LEU A 339 4.64 -19.66 -26.99
CA LEU A 339 3.60 -20.30 -26.18
C LEU A 339 2.73 -19.25 -25.49
N LEU A 340 3.33 -18.24 -24.86
CA LEU A 340 2.59 -17.13 -24.24
C LEU A 340 1.73 -16.38 -25.27
N ALA A 341 2.24 -16.15 -26.47
CA ALA A 341 1.48 -15.54 -27.56
C ALA A 341 0.28 -16.40 -28.00
N ARG A 342 0.45 -17.73 -28.10
CA ARG A 342 -0.65 -18.66 -28.39
C ARG A 342 -1.73 -18.65 -27.31
N LEU A 343 -1.33 -18.51 -26.05
CA LEU A 343 -2.25 -18.37 -24.90
C LEU A 343 -2.86 -16.97 -24.77
N ARG A 344 -2.60 -16.05 -25.73
CA ARG A 344 -3.00 -14.63 -25.68
C ARG A 344 -2.48 -13.89 -24.44
N LEU A 345 -1.38 -14.35 -23.85
CA LEU A 345 -0.72 -13.70 -22.73
C LEU A 345 0.32 -12.67 -23.17
N LEU A 346 0.61 -12.57 -24.47
CA LEU A 346 1.62 -11.69 -25.03
C LEU A 346 1.22 -11.29 -26.45
N ALA A 347 1.40 -10.04 -26.83
CA ALA A 347 1.40 -9.67 -28.24
C ALA A 347 2.81 -9.87 -28.82
N LEU A 348 2.91 -10.68 -29.86
CA LEU A 348 4.17 -11.00 -30.53
C LEU A 348 4.02 -10.74 -32.03
N ARG A 349 4.93 -9.95 -32.58
CA ARG A 349 5.04 -9.73 -34.02
C ARG A 349 6.27 -10.46 -34.55
N VAL A 350 6.03 -11.30 -35.54
CA VAL A 350 7.07 -12.00 -36.30
C VAL A 350 7.41 -11.16 -37.52
N ARG A 351 8.64 -11.27 -38.01
CA ARG A 351 9.07 -10.55 -39.20
C ARG A 351 8.44 -11.15 -40.47
N ASP A 352 8.07 -10.30 -41.43
CA ASP A 352 7.42 -10.74 -42.68
C ASP A 352 8.36 -11.55 -43.59
N ASP A 353 9.68 -11.30 -43.53
CA ASP A 353 10.70 -11.98 -44.33
C ASP A 353 11.27 -13.26 -43.68
N ASP A 354 11.19 -13.40 -42.35
CA ASP A 354 11.62 -14.60 -41.63
C ASP A 354 10.64 -14.94 -40.48
N PRO A 355 9.74 -15.91 -40.70
CA PRO A 355 8.78 -16.37 -39.69
C PRO A 355 9.43 -16.98 -38.42
N ALA A 356 10.72 -17.33 -38.48
CA ALA A 356 11.44 -17.83 -37.32
C ALA A 356 11.99 -16.68 -36.44
N SER A 357 12.19 -15.49 -36.99
CA SER A 357 12.71 -14.33 -36.26
C SER A 357 11.59 -13.51 -35.60
N ILE A 358 11.76 -13.22 -34.31
CA ILE A 358 10.85 -12.34 -33.58
C ILE A 358 11.25 -10.89 -33.84
N GLU A 359 10.27 -10.04 -34.18
CA GLU A 359 10.47 -8.62 -34.43
C GLU A 359 10.19 -7.80 -33.17
N THR A 360 9.01 -7.98 -32.56
CA THR A 360 8.63 -7.27 -31.33
C THR A 360 7.80 -8.15 -30.40
N THR A 361 7.92 -7.89 -29.11
CA THR A 361 7.09 -8.49 -28.07
C THR A 361 6.52 -7.39 -27.16
N SER A 362 5.27 -7.48 -26.73
CA SER A 362 4.75 -6.55 -25.74
C SER A 362 5.52 -6.63 -24.41
N ASN A 363 5.63 -5.52 -23.70
CA ASN A 363 6.24 -5.49 -22.37
C ASN A 363 5.46 -6.39 -21.39
N LEU A 364 6.19 -7.11 -20.53
CA LEU A 364 5.62 -8.08 -19.62
C LEU A 364 5.13 -7.41 -18.33
N THR A 365 4.02 -6.67 -18.41
CA THR A 365 3.35 -6.09 -17.24
C THR A 365 1.84 -6.33 -17.30
N LEU A 366 1.17 -6.36 -16.15
CA LEU A 366 -0.29 -6.55 -16.08
C LEU A 366 -1.04 -5.47 -16.88
N LEU A 367 -0.55 -4.23 -16.91
CA LEU A 367 -1.15 -3.15 -17.70
C LEU A 367 -1.11 -3.45 -19.20
N ASN A 368 0.04 -3.88 -19.73
CA ASN A 368 0.14 -4.25 -21.14
C ASN A 368 -0.65 -5.52 -21.45
N LEU A 369 -0.65 -6.50 -20.54
CA LEU A 369 -1.45 -7.72 -20.67
C LEU A 369 -2.96 -7.41 -20.76
N TRP A 370 -3.45 -6.50 -19.91
CA TRP A 370 -4.83 -6.06 -19.94
C TRP A 370 -5.20 -5.41 -21.28
N LEU A 371 -4.31 -4.59 -21.84
CA LEU A 371 -4.49 -4.00 -23.17
C LEU A 371 -4.40 -5.03 -24.31
N VAL A 372 -3.62 -6.10 -24.15
CA VAL A 372 -3.59 -7.22 -25.11
C VAL A 372 -4.93 -7.97 -25.12
N TRP A 373 -5.56 -8.16 -23.95
CA TRP A 373 -6.85 -8.82 -23.86
C TRP A 373 -8.02 -7.95 -24.30
N ARG A 374 -8.01 -6.67 -23.91
CA ARG A 374 -9.16 -5.78 -24.08
C ARG A 374 -9.09 -4.91 -25.33
N GLY A 375 -7.88 -4.63 -25.83
CA GLY A 375 -7.60 -3.64 -26.85
C GLY A 375 -7.18 -2.28 -26.26
N PRO A 376 -6.94 -1.26 -27.11
CA PRO A 376 -6.53 0.07 -26.67
C PRO A 376 -7.60 0.76 -25.82
N LEU A 377 -7.19 1.34 -24.68
CA LEU A 377 -8.09 1.97 -23.72
C LEU A 377 -7.61 3.37 -23.36
N ARG A 378 -8.53 4.24 -22.92
CA ARG A 378 -8.17 5.51 -22.27
C ARG A 378 -7.53 5.24 -20.91
N GLU A 379 -6.65 6.13 -20.47
CA GLU A 379 -5.90 6.01 -19.21
C GLU A 379 -6.79 5.86 -17.97
N ASP A 380 -7.82 6.71 -17.85
CA ASP A 380 -8.82 6.66 -16.77
C ASP A 380 -9.54 5.32 -16.73
N ARG A 381 -9.94 4.82 -17.89
CA ARG A 381 -10.63 3.53 -18.02
C ARG A 381 -9.72 2.36 -17.68
N LEU A 382 -8.47 2.37 -18.16
CA LEU A 382 -7.49 1.33 -17.83
C LEU A 382 -7.23 1.30 -16.31
N ALA A 383 -6.99 2.45 -15.68
CA ALA A 383 -6.77 2.55 -14.25
C ALA A 383 -7.97 2.03 -13.45
N TRP A 384 -9.19 2.40 -13.86
CA TRP A 384 -10.43 1.94 -13.23
C TRP A 384 -10.65 0.42 -13.39
N GLU A 385 -10.45 -0.13 -14.60
CA GLU A 385 -10.64 -1.56 -14.87
C GLU A 385 -9.63 -2.42 -14.08
N VAL A 386 -8.37 -1.99 -13.98
CA VAL A 386 -7.36 -2.69 -13.16
C VAL A 386 -7.66 -2.55 -11.66
N THR A 387 -8.19 -1.41 -11.22
CA THR A 387 -8.65 -1.24 -9.83
C THR A 387 -9.85 -2.15 -9.53
N LEU A 388 -10.77 -2.32 -10.49
CA LEU A 388 -11.89 -3.24 -10.36
C LEU A 388 -11.43 -4.70 -10.33
N LEU A 389 -10.45 -5.07 -11.15
CA LEU A 389 -9.80 -6.39 -11.09
C LEU A 389 -9.25 -6.65 -9.69
N GLN A 390 -8.54 -5.67 -9.11
CA GLN A 390 -8.02 -5.77 -7.74
C GLN A 390 -9.15 -6.01 -6.72
N LEU A 391 -10.23 -5.24 -6.81
CA LEU A 391 -11.37 -5.39 -5.90
C LEU A 391 -12.02 -6.77 -6.04
N ALA A 392 -12.26 -7.22 -7.27
CA ALA A 392 -12.90 -8.51 -7.53
C ALA A 392 -12.05 -9.69 -7.03
N VAL A 393 -10.75 -9.70 -7.37
CA VAL A 393 -9.82 -10.74 -6.91
C VAL A 393 -9.66 -10.70 -5.38
N GLY A 394 -9.60 -9.51 -4.79
CA GLY A 394 -9.48 -9.35 -3.35
C GLY A 394 -10.73 -9.80 -2.58
N LEU A 395 -11.94 -9.45 -3.05
CA LEU A 395 -13.19 -9.95 -2.48
C LEU A 395 -13.31 -11.47 -2.60
N PHE A 396 -12.89 -12.04 -3.74
CA PHE A 396 -12.80 -13.48 -3.90
C PHE A 396 -11.79 -14.10 -2.93
N GLY A 397 -10.63 -13.47 -2.72
CA GLY A 397 -9.64 -13.88 -1.72
C GLY A 397 -10.21 -13.90 -0.29
N LEU A 398 -11.01 -12.90 0.08
CA LEU A 398 -11.71 -12.88 1.37
C LEU A 398 -12.79 -13.97 1.46
N PHE A 399 -13.56 -14.18 0.39
CA PHE A 399 -14.52 -15.28 0.33
C PHE A 399 -13.83 -16.64 0.55
N VAL A 400 -12.70 -16.87 -0.12
CA VAL A 400 -11.87 -18.05 0.05
C VAL A 400 -11.39 -18.17 1.51
N ARG A 401 -10.91 -17.08 2.11
CA ARG A 401 -10.46 -17.06 3.51
C ARG A 401 -11.57 -17.34 4.52
N HIS A 402 -12.77 -16.80 4.34
CA HIS A 402 -13.84 -16.90 5.34
C HIS A 402 -14.79 -18.09 5.14
N ARG A 403 -14.89 -18.63 3.91
CA ARG A 403 -15.79 -19.76 3.60
C ARG A 403 -15.07 -21.05 3.22
N LEU A 404 -13.89 -20.95 2.62
CA LEU A 404 -13.12 -22.10 2.13
C LEU A 404 -11.84 -22.36 2.94
N ALA A 405 -11.65 -21.66 4.06
CA ALA A 405 -10.43 -21.80 4.86
C ALA A 405 -10.16 -23.23 5.32
N LEU A 406 -11.19 -24.00 5.68
CA LEU A 406 -11.04 -25.39 6.11
C LEU A 406 -10.59 -26.34 4.96
N LEU A 407 -10.73 -25.92 3.70
CA LEU A 407 -10.25 -26.68 2.54
C LEU A 407 -8.82 -26.33 2.16
N ILE A 408 -8.39 -25.09 2.39
CA ILE A 408 -7.11 -24.56 1.89
C ILE A 408 -6.06 -24.44 3.01
N PHE A 409 -6.46 -24.14 4.24
CA PHE A 409 -5.57 -23.97 5.40
C PHE A 409 -5.65 -25.14 6.39
N LYS A 410 -6.04 -26.33 5.90
CA LYS A 410 -6.33 -27.51 6.71
C LYS A 410 -5.16 -27.95 7.60
N GLU A 411 -3.92 -27.67 7.20
CA GLU A 411 -2.70 -28.06 7.92
C GLU A 411 -2.25 -27.07 9.02
N ASP A 412 -2.77 -25.84 9.08
CA ASP A 412 -2.43 -24.92 10.18
C ASP A 412 -3.15 -25.28 11.50
N ASN A 413 -4.17 -26.15 11.41
CA ASN A 413 -4.95 -26.63 12.54
C ASN A 413 -4.53 -28.05 12.97
N TRP A 414 -3.25 -28.42 12.87
CA TRP A 414 -2.74 -29.50 13.72
C TRP A 414 -2.72 -28.99 15.18
N VAL A 415 -3.93 -28.93 15.75
CA VAL A 415 -4.17 -29.21 17.14
C VAL A 415 -3.28 -30.41 17.46
N PHE A 416 -2.34 -30.23 18.38
CA PHE A 416 -1.80 -31.35 19.13
C PHE A 416 -3.00 -32.04 19.77
N SER A 417 -3.58 -33.00 19.04
CA SER A 417 -4.45 -34.00 19.58
C SER A 417 -3.56 -34.92 20.41
N THR A 418 -3.12 -34.43 21.57
CA THR A 418 -2.71 -35.28 22.68
C THR A 418 -3.99 -35.87 23.26
N THR A 419 -4.48 -36.90 22.59
CA THR A 419 -5.34 -37.90 23.20
C THR A 419 -4.54 -39.20 23.31
N ALA A 420 -4.41 -39.64 24.57
CA ALA A 420 -4.08 -40.98 25.07
C ALA A 420 -2.62 -41.44 24.94
N VAL A 421 -1.93 -41.61 26.08
CA VAL A 421 -2.17 -42.73 27.02
C VAL A 421 -2.22 -42.18 28.45
#